data_AF-A0A2B8A4Y5-F1
#
_entry.id   AF-A0A2B8A4Y5-F1
#
_cell.length_a   1.000
_cell.length_b   1.000
_cell.length_c   1.000
_cell.angle_alpha   90.00
_cell.angle_beta   90.00
_cell.angle_gamma   90.00
#
_symmetry.space_group_name_H-M   'P 1'
#
loop_
_entity.id
_entity.type
_entity.pdbx_description
1 polymer ?
#
loop_
_entity_poly.entity_id
_entity_poly.type
_entity_poly.pdbx_seq_one_letter_code
_entity_poly.pdbx_strand_id
1 'polypeptide(L)'
;MPHDLIGERLDNDSSTFAYKVESYYKTRKDGKPGRVITLFFSPMINSPAVTVIYKDHKEVAAEASRTLVSKLEVLLSENVGVKSSAAIEMIVQTDKNIFRKSAAVPAERYWTVFIYPHSHVDIGYTGLQEEVAKIHYRNIDVGIDLAKKTRNYPEGSQFIWNTEAAWVASGYLKNA
;
A
#
# COMPACT_ATOMS: atom_id res chain seq x y z
N MET A 1 -0.52 31.14 -9.64
CA MET A 1 0.03 29.79 -9.87
C MET A 1 -1.16 28.84 -9.85
N PRO A 2 -1.76 28.47 -11.00
CA PRO A 2 -2.96 27.65 -10.98
C PRO A 2 -2.61 26.19 -10.69
N HIS A 3 -3.41 25.59 -9.81
CA HIS A 3 -3.48 24.15 -9.56
C HIS A 3 -4.14 23.47 -10.77
N ASP A 4 -3.37 22.74 -11.57
CA ASP A 4 -3.92 21.80 -12.56
C ASP A 4 -4.27 20.48 -11.86
N LEU A 5 -5.56 20.33 -11.54
CA LEU A 5 -6.13 19.09 -11.05
C LEU A 5 -6.58 18.21 -12.24
N ILE A 6 -5.83 17.12 -12.44
CA ILE A 6 -6.32 15.76 -12.64
C ILE A 6 -7.28 15.53 -13.83
N GLY A 7 -6.68 15.21 -14.98
CA GLY A 7 -7.07 14.13 -15.91
C GLY A 7 -8.54 13.76 -16.05
N GLU A 8 -9.34 14.64 -16.65
CA GLU A 8 -10.55 14.22 -17.37
C GLU A 8 -10.18 13.85 -18.81
N ARG A 9 -10.23 12.57 -19.13
CA ARG A 9 -10.49 12.11 -20.50
C ARG A 9 -11.46 10.94 -20.44
N LEU A 10 -12.74 11.27 -20.41
CA LEU A 10 -13.81 10.33 -20.71
C LEU A 10 -13.82 10.11 -22.22
N ASP A 11 -13.10 9.10 -22.70
CA ASP A 11 -13.21 8.66 -24.09
C ASP A 11 -14.63 8.11 -24.33
N ASN A 12 -15.41 8.88 -25.09
CA ASN A 12 -16.71 8.50 -25.64
C ASN A 12 -16.48 7.58 -26.85
N ASP A 13 -16.50 6.27 -26.64
CA ASP A 13 -16.85 5.32 -27.69
C ASP A 13 -17.54 4.08 -27.10
N SER A 14 -18.56 3.63 -27.81
CA SER A 14 -19.71 2.82 -27.38
C SER A 14 -19.38 1.57 -26.53
N SER A 15 -19.73 1.62 -25.23
CA SER A 15 -19.82 0.52 -24.25
C SER A 15 -18.51 -0.23 -23.86
N THR A 16 -17.45 0.53 -23.53
CA THR A 16 -16.06 0.02 -23.49
C THR A 16 -15.34 0.12 -22.11
N PHE A 17 -16.06 0.26 -20.99
CA PHE A 17 -15.54 0.55 -19.64
C PHE A 17 -14.69 1.84 -19.49
N ALA A 18 -14.80 2.48 -18.32
CA ALA A 18 -13.95 3.62 -17.95
C ALA A 18 -12.81 3.14 -17.03
N TYR A 19 -11.72 3.91 -16.96
CA TYR A 19 -10.61 3.58 -16.07
C TYR A 19 -10.04 4.82 -15.40
N LYS A 20 -9.37 4.62 -14.28
CA LYS A 20 -8.58 5.64 -13.58
C LYS A 20 -7.27 5.03 -13.10
N VAL A 21 -6.15 5.61 -13.51
CA VAL A 21 -4.84 5.28 -12.93
C VAL A 21 -4.74 6.01 -11.60
N GLU A 22 -4.63 5.29 -10.50
CA GLU A 22 -4.58 5.87 -9.16
C GLU A 22 -3.15 6.24 -8.76
N SER A 23 -2.97 7.30 -7.96
CA SER A 23 -1.64 7.75 -7.51
C SER A 23 -0.99 6.93 -6.40
N TYR A 24 -1.59 5.81 -6.00
CA TYR A 24 -1.10 4.95 -4.93
C TYR A 24 -0.80 3.54 -5.41
N TYR A 25 0.02 2.86 -4.61
CA TYR A 25 0.45 1.49 -4.83
C TYR A 25 -0.12 0.59 -3.74
N LYS A 26 -0.36 -0.67 -4.08
CA LYS A 26 -0.68 -1.73 -3.12
C LYS A 26 0.28 -2.89 -3.29
N THR A 27 0.39 -3.72 -2.27
CA THR A 27 1.19 -4.95 -2.32
C THR A 27 0.46 -6.01 -3.15
N ARG A 28 1.13 -6.54 -4.17
CA ARG A 28 0.66 -7.65 -5.00
C ARG A 28 0.85 -8.99 -4.27
N LYS A 29 0.28 -10.06 -4.82
CA LYS A 29 0.41 -11.43 -4.26
C LYS A 29 1.86 -11.94 -4.23
N ASP A 30 2.70 -11.43 -5.13
CA ASP A 30 4.15 -11.71 -5.19
C ASP A 30 4.99 -10.87 -4.20
N GLY A 31 4.33 -10.05 -3.36
CA GLY A 31 4.98 -9.15 -2.40
C GLY A 31 5.49 -7.85 -3.01
N LYS A 32 5.43 -7.67 -4.32
CA LYS A 32 5.94 -6.49 -5.01
C LYS A 32 4.90 -5.37 -5.03
N PRO A 33 5.32 -4.10 -5.14
CA PRO A 33 4.39 -2.98 -5.28
C PRO A 33 3.76 -2.99 -6.68
N GLY A 34 2.44 -2.88 -6.72
CA GLY A 34 1.65 -2.73 -7.93
C GLY A 34 0.89 -1.41 -7.93
N ARG A 35 1.05 -0.64 -9.01
CA ARG A 35 0.27 0.57 -9.25
C ARG A 35 -1.18 0.18 -9.46
N VAL A 36 -2.10 0.89 -8.81
CA VAL A 36 -3.54 0.57 -8.94
C VAL A 36 -4.13 1.26 -10.17
N ILE A 37 -4.82 0.49 -10.99
CA ILE A 37 -5.75 1.01 -11.99
C ILE A 37 -7.16 0.54 -11.65
N THR A 38 -8.08 1.48 -11.50
CA THR A 38 -9.48 1.21 -11.21
C THR A 38 -10.26 1.18 -12.52
N LEU A 39 -10.98 0.09 -12.78
CA LEU A 39 -11.92 -0.04 -13.89
C LEU A 39 -13.35 0.18 -13.41
N PHE A 40 -14.16 0.86 -14.22
CA PHE A 40 -15.56 1.16 -13.95
C PHE A 40 -16.44 0.64 -15.08
N PHE A 41 -17.52 -0.05 -14.71
CA PHE A 41 -18.43 -0.73 -15.63
C PHE A 41 -19.84 -0.19 -15.46
N SER A 42 -20.38 0.35 -16.56
CA SER A 42 -21.77 0.79 -16.67
C SER A 42 -22.31 0.36 -18.05
N PRO A 43 -23.21 -0.64 -18.11
CA PRO A 43 -23.78 -1.41 -16.99
C PRO A 43 -22.73 -2.29 -16.29
N MET A 44 -23.07 -2.79 -15.10
CA MET A 44 -22.26 -3.77 -14.36
C MET A 44 -22.00 -5.01 -15.22
N ILE A 45 -20.83 -5.62 -15.06
CA ILE A 45 -20.44 -6.84 -15.80
C ILE A 45 -20.25 -8.02 -14.85
N ASN A 46 -20.58 -9.22 -15.32
CA ASN A 46 -20.44 -10.44 -14.55
C ASN A 46 -19.03 -11.01 -14.69
N SER A 47 -18.39 -11.28 -13.56
CA SER A 47 -17.15 -12.07 -13.46
C SER A 47 -16.03 -11.70 -14.45
N PRO A 48 -15.63 -10.41 -14.55
CA PRO A 48 -14.56 -10.03 -15.45
C PRO A 48 -13.20 -10.63 -15.08
N ALA A 49 -12.49 -11.10 -16.09
CA ALA A 49 -11.05 -11.35 -16.06
C ALA A 49 -10.32 -10.22 -16.80
N VAL A 50 -9.36 -9.59 -16.13
CA VAL A 50 -8.58 -8.48 -16.69
C VAL A 50 -7.16 -8.94 -16.95
N THR A 51 -6.77 -8.88 -18.22
CA THR A 51 -5.39 -9.07 -18.65
C THR A 51 -4.77 -7.72 -18.97
N VAL A 52 -3.57 -7.48 -18.44
CA VAL A 52 -2.77 -6.29 -18.76
C VAL A 52 -1.62 -6.73 -19.65
N ILE A 53 -1.40 -5.98 -20.73
CA ILE A 53 -0.25 -6.12 -21.61
C ILE A 53 0.60 -4.86 -21.47
N TYR A 54 1.88 -5.07 -21.14
CA TYR A 54 2.87 -4.01 -21.09
C TYR A 54 4.15 -4.50 -21.79
N LYS A 55 4.54 -3.81 -22.87
CA LYS A 55 5.58 -4.30 -23.79
C LYS A 55 5.25 -5.72 -24.24
N ASP A 56 6.18 -6.65 -24.14
CA ASP A 56 6.01 -8.06 -24.52
C ASP A 56 5.45 -8.93 -23.38
N HIS A 57 5.14 -8.34 -22.22
CA HIS A 57 4.62 -9.07 -21.07
C HIS A 57 3.11 -8.97 -20.99
N LYS A 58 2.46 -10.14 -20.94
CA LYS A 58 1.01 -10.32 -20.76
C LYS A 58 0.76 -11.03 -19.44
N GLU A 59 -0.06 -10.43 -18.58
CA GLU A 59 -0.37 -10.97 -17.26
C GLU A 59 -1.87 -10.86 -16.96
N VAL A 60 -2.47 -11.92 -16.41
CA VAL A 60 -3.82 -11.84 -15.83
C VAL A 60 -3.71 -11.14 -14.48
N ALA A 61 -4.12 -9.89 -14.44
CA ALA A 61 -3.85 -8.99 -13.33
C ALA A 61 -5.00 -8.93 -12.30
N ALA A 62 -6.22 -9.30 -12.68
CA ALA A 62 -7.34 -9.44 -11.75
C ALA A 62 -8.43 -10.36 -12.32
N GLU A 63 -9.13 -11.06 -11.44
CA GLU A 63 -10.34 -11.84 -11.77
C GLU A 63 -11.37 -11.64 -10.66
N ALA A 64 -12.61 -11.33 -11.04
CA ALA A 64 -13.74 -11.27 -10.11
C ALA A 64 -14.52 -12.59 -10.17
N SER A 65 -14.72 -13.24 -9.01
CA SER A 65 -15.47 -14.49 -8.95
C SER A 65 -16.98 -14.24 -8.80
N ARG A 66 -17.75 -14.77 -9.75
CA ARG A 66 -19.21 -15.03 -9.68
C ARG A 66 -20.06 -13.88 -9.13
N THR A 67 -19.76 -12.64 -9.53
CA THR A 67 -20.48 -11.45 -9.09
C THR A 67 -20.59 -10.41 -10.21
N LEU A 68 -21.71 -9.68 -10.22
CA LEU A 68 -21.88 -8.45 -10.97
C LEU A 68 -21.05 -7.35 -10.29
N VAL A 69 -20.14 -6.74 -11.04
CA VAL A 69 -19.26 -5.69 -10.52
C VAL A 69 -19.43 -4.40 -11.34
N SER A 70 -19.52 -3.28 -10.63
CA SER A 70 -19.44 -1.92 -11.22
C SER A 70 -18.01 -1.36 -11.18
N LYS A 71 -17.14 -1.92 -10.33
CA LYS A 71 -15.76 -1.49 -10.15
C LYS A 71 -14.85 -2.68 -9.94
N LEU A 72 -13.65 -2.64 -10.52
CA LEU A 72 -12.58 -3.61 -10.24
C LEU A 72 -11.23 -2.89 -10.15
N GLU A 73 -10.46 -3.19 -9.11
CA GLU A 73 -9.08 -2.72 -8.99
C GLU A 73 -8.12 -3.76 -9.54
N VAL A 74 -7.19 -3.30 -10.37
CA VAL A 74 -6.19 -4.12 -11.02
C VAL A 74 -4.82 -3.60 -10.61
N LEU A 75 -3.92 -4.51 -10.22
CA LEU A 75 -2.55 -4.17 -9.86
C LEU A 75 -1.65 -4.37 -11.07
N LEU A 76 -1.02 -3.30 -11.54
CA LEU A 76 -0.04 -3.37 -12.62
C LEU A 76 1.22 -4.10 -12.14
N SER A 77 1.94 -4.73 -13.06
CA SER A 77 3.23 -5.36 -12.77
C SER A 77 4.25 -4.33 -12.26
N GLU A 78 5.27 -4.81 -11.55
CA GLU A 78 6.32 -3.95 -11.01
C GLU A 78 6.96 -3.10 -12.12
N ASN A 79 7.30 -1.84 -11.82
CA ASN A 79 7.95 -0.86 -12.71
C ASN A 79 7.07 -0.22 -13.79
N VAL A 80 5.83 -0.69 -14.04
CA VAL A 80 4.92 -0.03 -14.99
C VAL A 80 4.60 1.38 -14.50
N GLY A 81 5.00 2.40 -15.28
CA GLY A 81 4.75 3.80 -14.91
C GLY A 81 5.56 4.28 -13.70
N VAL A 82 6.69 3.65 -13.35
CA VAL A 82 7.49 4.06 -12.17
C VAL A 82 8.58 5.07 -12.54
N LYS A 83 9.49 4.70 -13.46
CA LYS A 83 10.64 5.55 -13.85
C LYS A 83 10.31 6.50 -15.00
N SER A 84 9.38 6.09 -15.85
CA SER A 84 8.91 6.82 -17.02
C SER A 84 7.46 6.44 -17.28
N SER A 85 6.73 7.28 -18.01
CA SER A 85 5.36 6.96 -18.41
C SER A 85 5.33 5.67 -19.23
N ALA A 86 4.25 4.92 -19.10
CA ALA A 86 4.04 3.64 -19.76
C ALA A 86 2.72 3.63 -20.51
N ALA A 87 2.70 3.06 -21.71
CA ALA A 87 1.46 2.70 -22.40
C ALA A 87 1.17 1.23 -22.10
N ILE A 88 -0.04 0.93 -21.64
CA ILE A 88 -0.53 -0.43 -21.41
C ILE A 88 -1.77 -0.69 -22.25
N GLU A 89 -2.02 -1.95 -22.55
CA GLU A 89 -3.31 -2.41 -23.08
C GLU A 89 -4.01 -3.25 -22.01
N MET A 90 -5.30 -2.99 -21.81
CA MET A 90 -6.16 -3.75 -20.91
C MET A 90 -7.17 -4.53 -21.73
N ILE A 91 -7.25 -5.82 -21.48
CA ILE A 91 -8.24 -6.73 -22.05
C ILE A 91 -9.15 -7.17 -20.93
N VAL A 92 -10.42 -6.77 -20.99
CA VAL A 92 -11.46 -7.22 -20.06
C VAL A 92 -12.29 -8.29 -20.75
N GLN A 93 -12.18 -9.52 -20.27
CA GLN A 93 -12.93 -10.66 -20.77
C GLN A 93 -14.06 -11.01 -19.79
N THR A 94 -15.25 -11.20 -20.35
CA THR A 94 -16.44 -11.72 -19.65
C THR A 94 -16.88 -13.00 -20.36
N ASP A 95 -17.91 -13.67 -19.85
CA ASP A 95 -18.47 -14.88 -20.48
C ASP A 95 -18.92 -14.65 -21.93
N LYS A 96 -19.30 -13.41 -22.29
CA LYS A 96 -19.92 -13.08 -23.57
C LYS A 96 -19.10 -12.14 -24.45
N ASN A 97 -18.32 -11.26 -23.83
CA ASN A 97 -17.66 -10.14 -24.52
C ASN A 97 -16.20 -10.02 -24.12
N ILE A 98 -15.39 -9.53 -25.07
CA ILE A 98 -14.00 -9.12 -24.84
C ILE A 98 -13.88 -7.64 -25.21
N PHE A 99 -13.45 -6.82 -24.26
CA PHE A 99 -13.21 -5.39 -24.44
C PHE A 99 -11.72 -5.11 -24.38
N ARG A 100 -11.24 -4.18 -25.21
CA ARG A 100 -9.84 -3.75 -25.23
C ARG A 100 -9.76 -2.24 -25.09
N LYS A 101 -8.85 -1.76 -24.25
CA LYS A 101 -8.61 -0.32 -24.07
C LYS A 101 -7.17 -0.06 -23.70
N SER A 102 -6.55 0.91 -24.37
CA SER A 102 -5.21 1.37 -24.02
C SER A 102 -5.26 2.44 -22.93
N ALA A 103 -4.27 2.46 -22.06
CA ALA A 103 -4.11 3.47 -21.02
C ALA A 103 -2.68 4.01 -20.95
N ALA A 104 -2.57 5.32 -20.75
CA ALA A 104 -1.31 5.96 -20.39
C ALA A 104 -1.18 5.99 -18.86
N VAL A 105 -0.13 5.35 -18.36
CA VAL A 105 0.24 5.32 -16.94
C VAL A 105 1.36 6.34 -16.74
N PRO A 106 1.11 7.48 -16.07
CA PRO A 106 2.15 8.49 -15.85
C PRO A 106 3.27 7.95 -14.95
N ALA A 107 4.47 8.52 -15.09
CA ALA A 107 5.63 8.21 -14.27
C ALA A 107 5.42 8.68 -12.82
N GLU A 108 5.19 7.75 -11.90
CA GLU A 108 5.12 8.04 -10.47
C GLU A 108 5.84 6.96 -9.68
N ARG A 109 6.88 7.35 -8.93
CA ARG A 109 7.56 6.44 -8.01
C ARG A 109 6.72 6.18 -6.76
N TYR A 110 7.01 5.08 -6.10
CA TYR A 110 6.48 4.76 -4.77
C TYR A 110 7.59 4.89 -3.71
N TRP A 111 7.16 4.93 -2.45
CA TRP A 111 8.03 4.90 -1.29
C TRP A 111 7.64 3.73 -0.40
N THR A 112 8.63 3.03 0.11
CA THR A 112 8.44 2.17 1.28
C THR A 112 8.76 2.99 2.51
N VAL A 113 7.76 3.24 3.36
CA VAL A 113 7.92 3.99 4.61
C VAL A 113 8.03 3.00 5.74
N PHE A 114 9.20 2.95 6.39
CA PHE A 114 9.41 2.18 7.61
C PHE A 114 9.15 3.08 8.81
N ILE A 115 8.25 2.66 9.69
CA ILE A 115 7.94 3.37 10.93
C ILE A 115 8.56 2.59 12.08
N TYR A 116 9.48 3.23 12.79
CA TYR A 116 10.14 2.66 13.96
C TYR A 116 9.81 3.49 15.20
N PRO A 117 9.09 2.94 16.19
CA PRO A 117 8.93 3.59 17.48
C PRO A 117 10.29 3.74 18.17
N HIS A 118 10.59 4.92 18.71
CA HIS A 118 11.83 5.19 19.44
C HIS A 118 11.56 6.07 20.66
N SER A 119 12.39 5.93 21.69
CA SER A 119 12.44 6.88 22.81
C SER A 119 13.90 7.19 23.14
N HIS A 120 14.28 8.46 23.07
CA HIS A 120 15.60 8.91 23.52
C HIS A 120 15.71 8.96 25.05
N VAL A 121 16.89 8.62 25.57
CA VAL A 121 17.24 8.54 26.99
C VAL A 121 18.18 9.70 27.33
N ASP A 122 17.61 10.82 27.76
CA ASP A 122 18.34 12.04 28.14
C ASP A 122 18.47 12.17 29.67
N ILE A 123 19.14 11.21 30.30
CA ILE A 123 19.26 11.16 31.76
C ILE A 123 20.14 12.28 32.34
N GLY A 124 19.59 13.08 33.25
CA GLY A 124 20.32 14.16 33.91
C GLY A 124 20.45 15.45 33.08
N TYR A 125 19.85 15.49 31.88
CA TYR A 125 19.80 16.70 31.06
C TYR A 125 18.46 17.43 31.21
N THR A 126 17.33 16.72 31.02
CA THR A 126 15.98 17.32 31.04
C THR A 126 15.22 17.14 32.36
N GLY A 127 15.74 16.31 33.26
CA GLY A 127 15.10 16.02 34.55
C GLY A 127 16.00 15.23 35.48
N LEU A 128 15.54 15.03 36.73
CA LEU A 128 16.28 14.23 37.69
C LEU A 128 16.35 12.77 37.20
N GLN A 129 17.50 12.14 37.47
CA GLN A 129 17.77 10.77 37.01
C GLN A 129 16.67 9.78 37.39
N GLU A 130 16.16 9.88 38.63
CA GLU A 130 15.10 9.02 39.14
C GLU A 130 13.76 9.23 38.43
N GLU A 131 13.43 10.46 38.06
CA GLU A 131 12.19 10.79 37.36
C GLU A 131 12.22 10.26 35.93
N VAL A 132 13.33 10.48 35.23
CA VAL A 132 13.57 9.96 33.89
C VAL A 132 13.53 8.42 33.90
N ALA A 133 14.13 7.77 34.90
CA ALA A 133 14.09 6.32 35.04
C ALA A 133 12.64 5.79 35.10
N LYS A 134 11.77 6.40 35.92
CA LYS A 134 10.35 6.01 36.04
C LYS A 134 9.61 6.10 34.72
N ILE A 135 9.88 7.14 33.92
CA ILE A 135 9.27 7.30 32.58
C ILE A 135 9.71 6.16 31.67
N HIS A 136 11.00 5.85 31.63
CA HIS A 136 11.51 4.78 30.78
C HIS A 136 11.05 3.38 31.23
N TYR A 137 10.92 3.14 32.53
CA TYR A 137 10.35 1.89 33.05
C TYR A 137 8.90 1.72 32.59
N ARG A 138 8.10 2.78 32.68
CA ARG A 138 6.73 2.78 32.14
C ARG A 138 6.72 2.53 30.63
N ASN A 139 7.68 3.06 29.88
CA ASN A 139 7.76 2.80 28.44
C ASN A 139 8.01 1.32 28.14
N ILE A 140 8.78 0.61 28.97
CA ILE A 140 8.96 -0.84 28.85
C ILE A 140 7.63 -1.56 29.08
N ASP A 141 6.89 -1.23 30.14
CA ASP A 141 5.57 -1.83 30.42
C ASP A 141 4.61 -1.65 29.23
N VAL A 142 4.53 -0.42 28.71
CA VAL A 142 3.71 -0.09 27.54
C VAL A 142 4.19 -0.83 26.30
N GLY A 143 5.50 -0.93 26.08
CA GLY A 143 6.08 -1.66 24.96
C GLY A 143 5.72 -3.14 24.98
N ILE A 144 5.78 -3.78 26.16
CA ILE A 144 5.38 -5.18 26.34
C ILE A 144 3.88 -5.36 26.05
N ASP A 145 3.03 -4.48 26.56
CA ASP A 145 1.58 -4.53 26.32
C ASP A 145 1.23 -4.36 24.83
N LEU A 146 1.86 -3.39 24.15
CA LEU A 146 1.68 -3.17 22.71
C LEU A 146 2.18 -4.36 21.88
N ALA A 147 3.32 -4.95 22.23
CA ALA A 147 3.83 -6.16 21.58
C ALA A 147 2.85 -7.33 21.72
N LYS A 148 2.25 -7.51 22.91
CA LYS A 148 1.21 -8.54 23.13
C LYS A 148 -0.04 -8.27 22.31
N LYS A 149 -0.53 -7.02 22.28
CA LYS A 149 -1.75 -6.64 21.54
C LYS A 149 -1.60 -6.80 20.03
N THR A 150 -0.40 -6.57 19.50
CA THR A 150 -0.12 -6.61 18.06
C THR A 150 0.49 -7.92 17.59
N ARG A 151 0.65 -8.94 18.46
CA ARG A 151 1.32 -10.21 18.14
C ARG A 151 0.75 -10.98 16.94
N ASN A 152 -0.53 -10.80 16.65
CA ASN A 152 -1.24 -11.49 15.56
C ASN A 152 -1.42 -10.59 14.32
N TYR A 153 -0.83 -9.39 14.32
CA TYR A 153 -0.84 -8.53 13.15
C TYR A 153 0.08 -9.11 12.08
N PRO A 154 -0.15 -8.77 10.79
CA PRO A 154 0.74 -9.16 9.71
C PRO A 154 2.20 -8.80 10.01
N GLU A 155 3.12 -9.57 9.43
CA GLU A 155 4.55 -9.29 9.51
C GLU A 155 4.85 -7.84 9.09
N GLY A 156 5.72 -7.16 9.85
CA GLY A 156 6.04 -5.74 9.66
C GLY A 156 5.00 -4.75 10.22
N SER A 157 3.83 -5.21 10.66
CA SER A 157 2.82 -4.38 11.36
C SER A 157 2.77 -4.60 12.87
N GLN A 158 3.63 -5.49 13.39
CA GLN A 158 3.75 -5.79 14.81
C GLN A 158 4.53 -4.67 15.52
N PHE A 159 4.15 -4.35 16.76
CA PHE A 159 4.89 -3.37 17.55
C PHE A 159 6.23 -3.98 17.98
N ILE A 160 7.32 -3.35 17.53
CA ILE A 160 8.69 -3.69 17.89
C ILE A 160 9.36 -2.42 18.39
N TRP A 161 9.94 -2.49 19.59
CA TRP A 161 10.66 -1.39 20.22
C TRP A 161 11.76 -1.96 21.12
N ASN A 162 12.90 -1.31 21.14
CA ASN A 162 14.02 -1.64 22.02
C ASN A 162 14.36 -0.44 22.90
N THR A 163 14.79 -0.71 24.12
CA THR A 163 15.38 0.31 24.99
C THR A 163 16.67 0.82 24.36
N GLU A 164 16.85 2.14 24.25
CA GLU A 164 18.06 2.75 23.69
C GLU A 164 19.32 2.43 24.52
N ALA A 165 19.19 2.37 25.86
CA ALA A 165 20.31 2.18 26.78
C ALA A 165 20.13 0.95 27.66
N ALA A 166 21.19 0.13 27.78
CA ALA A 166 21.21 -1.05 28.66
C ALA A 166 20.99 -0.72 30.14
N TRP A 167 21.39 0.49 30.57
CA TRP A 167 21.15 0.99 31.93
C TRP A 167 19.66 1.02 32.27
N VAL A 168 18.80 1.43 31.33
CA VAL A 168 17.35 1.46 31.52
C VAL A 168 16.81 0.06 31.75
N ALA A 169 17.20 -0.91 30.92
CA ALA A 169 16.76 -2.29 31.07
C ALA A 169 17.25 -2.93 32.37
N SER A 170 18.53 -2.71 32.72
CA SER A 170 19.11 -3.18 33.99
C SER A 170 18.38 -2.57 35.19
N GLY A 171 18.10 -1.26 35.13
CA GLY A 171 17.34 -0.55 36.14
C GLY A 171 15.93 -1.09 36.29
N TYR A 172 15.21 -1.31 35.19
CA TYR A 172 13.87 -1.88 35.18
C TYR A 172 13.87 -3.26 35.85
N LEU A 173 14.76 -4.18 35.43
CA LEU A 173 14.83 -5.54 35.99
C LEU A 173 15.16 -5.57 37.49
N LYS A 174 15.91 -4.60 38.01
CA LYS A 174 16.19 -4.49 39.45
C LYS A 174 14.99 -4.00 40.26
N ASN A 175 14.02 -3.36 39.61
CA ASN A 175 12.86 -2.73 40.24
C ASN A 175 11.52 -3.35 39.79
N ALA A 176 11.56 -4.42 39.00
CA ALA A 176 10.39 -5.13 38.47
C ALA A 176 9.82 -6.14 39.46
#